data_AF-A0A3D4GZE3-F1
#
_entry.id   AF-A0A3D4GZE3-F1
#
_cell.length_a   1.000
_cell.length_b   1.000
_cell.length_c   1.000
_cell.angle_alpha   90.00
_cell.angle_beta   90.00
_cell.angle_gamma   90.00
#
_symmetry.space_group_name_H-M   'P 1'
#
loop_
_entity.id
_entity.type
_entity.pdbx_description
1 polymer ?
#
loop_
_entity_poly.entity_id
_entity_poly.type
_entity_poly.pdbx_seq_one_letter_code
_entity_poly.pdbx_strand_id
1 'polypeptide(L)'
;GEHLVHAHIGNCVMSNPEHPAYGDNHPRFGCEDGENDVAECVEFLGELLEIGFLDPVKRPILSFEVSPLEGESPEIVIANAKRVLDEAWAQV
;
A
#
# COMPACT_ATOMS: atom_id res chain seq x y z
N GLY A 1 -8.08 16.95 4.35
CA GLY A 1 -7.15 16.70 3.23
C GLY A 1 -6.97 17.88 2.28
N GLU A 2 -7.11 19.14 2.71
CA GLU A 2 -7.07 20.30 1.79
C GLU A 2 -5.73 20.50 1.05
N HIS A 3 -4.63 19.99 1.62
CA HIS A 3 -3.29 20.07 1.03
C HIS A 3 -2.83 18.75 0.39
N LEU A 4 -3.58 17.66 0.54
CA LEU A 4 -3.22 16.37 -0.04
C LEU A 4 -3.71 16.33 -1.50
N VAL A 5 -2.76 16.19 -2.43
CA VAL A 5 -3.03 16.20 -3.87
C VAL A 5 -2.97 14.82 -4.50
N HIS A 6 -2.16 13.93 -3.92
CA HIS A 6 -1.94 12.56 -4.36
C HIS A 6 -1.47 11.75 -3.15
N ALA A 7 -1.99 10.53 -3.02
CA ALA A 7 -1.55 9.56 -2.03
C ALA A 7 -1.02 8.31 -2.74
N HIS A 8 0.08 7.78 -2.22
CA HIS A 8 0.62 6.48 -2.62
C HIS A 8 0.47 5.50 -1.46
N ILE A 9 0.21 4.23 -1.76
CA ILE A 9 0.15 3.13 -0.80
C ILE A 9 1.11 2.03 -1.25
N GLY A 10 1.88 1.51 -0.32
CA GLY A 10 2.93 0.54 -0.59
C GLY A 10 3.40 -0.13 0.70
N ASN A 11 4.48 -0.90 0.58
CA ASN A 11 5.10 -1.59 1.70
C ASN A 11 6.57 -1.17 1.84
N CYS A 12 7.18 -1.45 2.98
CA CYS A 12 8.61 -1.29 3.20
C CYS A 12 9.11 -2.38 4.15
N VAL A 13 10.43 -2.49 4.31
CA VAL A 13 11.05 -3.35 5.33
C VAL A 13 11.98 -2.48 6.16
N MET A 14 11.68 -2.27 7.43
CA MET A 14 12.47 -1.36 8.29
C MET A 14 13.08 -2.10 9.49
N SER A 15 12.47 -3.22 9.89
CA SER A 15 12.90 -4.02 11.04
C SER A 15 14.17 -4.84 10.81
N ASN A 16 14.45 -5.26 9.57
CA ASN A 16 15.59 -6.13 9.23
C ASN A 16 16.54 -5.49 8.20
N PRO A 17 17.69 -4.93 8.63
CA PRO A 17 18.71 -4.34 7.74
C PRO A 17 19.38 -5.29 6.76
N GLU A 18 19.34 -6.60 7.01
CA GLU A 18 19.93 -7.61 6.13
C GLU A 18 18.95 -8.10 5.06
N HIS A 19 17.67 -7.75 5.17
CA HIS A 19 16.66 -8.15 4.21
C HIS A 19 16.91 -7.47 2.84
N PRO A 20 16.80 -8.18 1.69
CA PRO A 20 17.04 -7.61 0.36
C PRO A 20 16.18 -6.38 0.03
N ALA A 21 15.00 -6.27 0.64
CA ALA A 21 14.08 -5.15 0.47
C ALA A 21 14.26 -4.02 1.51
N TYR A 22 15.25 -4.09 2.40
CA TYR A 22 15.43 -3.13 3.50
C TYR A 22 15.43 -1.68 3.04
N GLY A 23 14.60 -0.86 3.69
CA GLY A 23 14.29 0.52 3.33
C GLY A 23 12.96 0.64 2.60
N ASP A 24 12.76 1.81 1.99
CA ASP A 24 11.56 2.18 1.25
C ASP A 24 11.62 1.70 -0.21
N ASN A 25 11.80 0.38 -0.39
CA ASN A 25 11.95 -0.25 -1.71
C ASN A 25 10.64 -0.82 -2.26
N HIS A 26 9.51 -0.60 -1.57
CA HIS A 26 8.19 -0.96 -2.08
C HIS A 26 8.01 -2.44 -2.43
N PRO A 27 8.38 -3.43 -1.58
CA PRO A 27 8.07 -4.83 -1.88
C PRO A 27 6.56 -5.06 -1.96
N ARG A 28 6.14 -6.25 -2.39
CA ARG A 28 4.72 -6.63 -2.30
C ARG A 28 4.21 -6.56 -0.85
N PHE A 29 2.91 -6.37 -0.68
CA PHE A 29 2.28 -6.41 0.63
C PHE A 29 2.40 -7.80 1.27
N GLY A 30 2.60 -7.83 2.59
CA GLY A 30 2.79 -9.05 3.35
C GLY A 30 4.03 -9.86 2.94
N CYS A 31 5.09 -9.19 2.47
CA CYS A 31 6.39 -9.85 2.30
C CYS A 31 6.99 -10.19 3.68
N GLU A 32 7.97 -11.09 3.70
CA GLU A 32 8.75 -11.34 4.93
C GLU A 32 9.35 -10.01 5.41
N ASP A 33 9.30 -9.80 6.74
CA ASP A 33 9.69 -8.56 7.43
C ASP A 33 9.03 -7.27 6.91
N GLY A 34 7.97 -7.38 6.09
CA GLY A 34 7.23 -6.25 5.55
C GLY A 34 6.37 -5.57 6.62
N GLU A 35 6.34 -4.25 6.60
CA GLU A 35 5.64 -3.45 7.62
C GLU A 35 4.13 -3.32 7.35
N ASN A 36 3.69 -3.45 6.09
CA ASN A 36 2.30 -3.22 5.66
C ASN A 36 1.68 -4.42 4.93
N ASP A 37 0.49 -4.82 5.36
CA ASP A 37 -0.45 -5.69 4.66
C ASP A 37 -1.88 -5.13 4.81
N VAL A 38 -2.91 -5.98 4.78
CA VAL A 38 -4.32 -5.61 4.84
C VAL A 38 -4.65 -4.69 6.02
N ALA A 39 -4.16 -4.98 7.23
CA ALA A 39 -4.55 -4.23 8.43
C ALA A 39 -4.10 -2.76 8.35
N GLU A 40 -2.84 -2.52 7.95
CA GLU A 40 -2.28 -1.18 7.80
C GLU A 40 -2.96 -0.43 6.64
N CYS A 41 -3.36 -1.16 5.58
CA CYS A 41 -4.14 -0.59 4.49
C CYS A 41 -5.54 -0.15 4.94
N VAL A 42 -6.21 -0.90 5.82
CA VAL A 42 -7.51 -0.52 6.41
C VAL A 42 -7.36 0.80 7.16
N GLU A 43 -6.37 0.90 8.04
CA GLU A 43 -6.11 2.13 8.81
C GLU A 43 -5.83 3.32 7.88
N PHE A 44 -4.95 3.13 6.89
CA PHE A 44 -4.62 4.18 5.93
C PHE A 44 -5.83 4.67 5.12
N LEU A 45 -6.65 3.75 4.59
CA LEU A 45 -7.85 4.08 3.82
C LEU A 45 -8.91 4.77 4.69
N GLY A 46 -9.08 4.31 5.94
CA GLY A 46 -9.98 4.91 6.93
C GLY A 46 -9.61 6.35 7.23
N GLU A 47 -8.34 6.63 7.47
CA GLU A 47 -7.84 7.99 7.69
C GLU A 47 -8.04 8.88 6.45
N LEU A 48 -7.80 8.36 5.24
CA LEU A 48 -8.06 9.11 4.00
C LEU A 48 -9.55 9.45 3.80
N LEU A 49 -10.47 8.59 4.26
CA LEU A 49 -11.91 8.88 4.31
C LEU A 49 -12.23 9.93 5.39
N GLU A 50 -11.70 9.78 6.60
CA GLU A 50 -11.94 10.68 7.73
C GLU A 50 -11.53 12.12 7.40
N ILE A 51 -10.35 12.30 6.80
CA ILE A 51 -9.87 13.63 6.42
C ILE A 51 -10.55 14.18 5.14
N GLY A 52 -11.50 13.45 4.56
CA GLY A 52 -12.23 13.82 3.35
C GLY A 52 -11.37 13.89 2.09
N PHE A 53 -10.28 13.11 2.02
CA PHE A 53 -9.51 12.98 0.78
C PHE A 53 -10.24 12.07 -0.20
N LEU A 54 -10.62 10.87 0.23
CA LEU A 54 -11.45 9.97 -0.59
C LEU A 54 -12.90 10.46 -0.55
N ASP A 55 -13.36 11.05 -1.63
CA ASP A 55 -14.69 11.63 -1.75
C ASP A 55 -15.38 11.19 -3.06
N PRO A 56 -16.69 10.88 -3.05
CA PRO A 56 -17.41 10.40 -4.23
C PRO A 56 -17.54 11.43 -5.36
N VAL A 57 -17.45 12.73 -5.03
CA VAL A 57 -17.56 13.87 -5.95
C VAL A 57 -16.17 14.30 -6.42
N LYS A 58 -15.29 14.65 -5.48
CA LYS A 58 -13.88 14.96 -5.73
C LYS A 58 -13.10 13.66 -5.60
N ARG A 59 -12.82 13.02 -6.73
CA ARG A 59 -12.13 11.72 -6.79
C ARG A 59 -10.63 11.91 -7.02
N PRO A 60 -9.81 12.12 -5.98
CA PRO A 60 -8.37 12.20 -6.16
C PRO A 60 -7.80 10.83 -6.51
N ILE A 61 -6.52 10.82 -6.89
CA ILE A 61 -5.80 9.60 -7.23
C ILE A 61 -5.18 9.03 -5.96
N LEU A 62 -5.41 7.74 -5.74
CA LEU A 62 -4.62 6.86 -4.90
C LEU A 62 -3.88 5.88 -5.82
N SER A 63 -2.57 5.74 -5.65
CA SER A 63 -1.74 4.86 -6.49
C SER A 63 -0.96 3.86 -5.64
N PHE A 64 -0.65 2.70 -6.21
CA PHE A 64 0.28 1.77 -5.58
C PHE A 64 1.72 2.13 -5.94
N GLU A 65 2.61 2.05 -4.96
CA GLU A 65 4.05 1.91 -5.19
C GLU A 65 4.45 0.51 -4.75
N VAL A 66 4.72 -0.35 -5.74
CA VAL A 66 5.14 -1.74 -5.55
C VAL A 66 6.17 -2.12 -6.61
N SER A 67 7.15 -2.92 -6.21
CA SER A 67 8.22 -3.46 -7.03
C SER A 67 8.43 -4.93 -6.69
N PRO A 68 8.61 -5.81 -7.68
CA PRO A 68 8.94 -7.21 -7.42
C PRO A 68 10.34 -7.36 -6.84
N LEU A 69 10.48 -8.30 -5.91
CA LEU A 69 11.79 -8.79 -5.47
C LEU A 69 12.38 -9.76 -6.51
N GLU A 70 13.64 -10.12 -6.32
CA GLU A 70 14.32 -11.08 -7.18
C GLU A 70 13.53 -12.40 -7.24
N GLY A 71 13.17 -12.83 -8.46
CA GLY A 71 12.40 -14.05 -8.70
C GLY A 71 10.87 -13.89 -8.63
N GLU A 72 10.34 -12.73 -8.25
CA GLU A 72 8.89 -12.48 -8.28
C GLU A 72 8.41 -12.02 -9.67
N SER A 73 7.18 -12.42 -10.04
CA SER A 73 6.53 -11.91 -11.26
C SER A 73 5.89 -10.55 -10.98
N PRO A 74 6.13 -9.53 -11.82
CA PRO A 74 5.47 -8.23 -11.71
C PRO A 74 3.94 -8.33 -11.74
N GLU A 75 3.39 -9.23 -12.56
CA GLU A 75 1.95 -9.46 -12.67
C GLU A 75 1.35 -10.00 -11.37
N ILE A 76 2.08 -10.90 -10.69
CA ILE A 76 1.69 -11.43 -9.38
C ILE A 76 1.76 -10.36 -8.30
N VAL A 77 2.77 -9.48 -8.32
CA VAL A 77 2.87 -8.36 -7.38
C VAL A 77 1.72 -7.36 -7.58
N ILE A 78 1.38 -7.03 -8.83
CA ILE A 78 0.21 -6.18 -9.13
C ILE A 78 -1.09 -6.86 -8.67
N ALA A 79 -1.24 -8.16 -8.89
CA ALA A 79 -2.40 -8.91 -8.43
C ALA A 79 -2.50 -8.93 -6.89
N ASN A 80 -1.37 -9.08 -6.19
CA ASN A 80 -1.28 -8.99 -4.75
C ASN A 80 -1.75 -7.61 -4.24
N ALA A 81 -1.24 -6.52 -4.82
CA ALA A 81 -1.62 -5.16 -4.43
C ALA A 81 -3.13 -4.90 -4.57
N LYS A 82 -3.72 -5.36 -5.69
CA LYS A 82 -5.17 -5.26 -5.90
C LYS A 82 -5.97 -6.07 -4.88
N ARG A 83 -5.54 -7.30 -4.59
CA ARG A 83 -6.21 -8.16 -3.59
C ARG A 83 -6.19 -7.50 -2.21
N VAL A 84 -5.05 -6.97 -1.79
CA VAL A 84 -4.91 -6.30 -0.49
C VAL A 84 -5.80 -5.06 -0.42
N LEU A 85 -5.85 -4.25 -1.48
CA LEU A 85 -6.78 -3.12 -1.53
C LEU A 85 -8.25 -3.56 -1.48
N ASP A 86 -8.66 -4.56 -2.24
CA ASP A 86 -10.05 -5.04 -2.23
C ASP A 86 -10.45 -5.56 -0.84
N GLU A 87 -9.55 -6.28 -0.17
CA GLU A 87 -9.76 -6.83 1.17
C GLU A 87 -9.78 -5.74 2.25
N ALA A 88 -8.87 -4.77 2.17
CA ALA A 88 -8.86 -3.62 3.07
C ALA A 88 -10.09 -2.73 2.85
N TRP A 89 -10.45 -2.46 1.60
CA TRP A 89 -11.60 -1.63 1.25
C TRP A 89 -12.92 -2.21 1.73
N ALA A 90 -13.05 -3.54 1.79
CA ALA A 90 -14.24 -4.19 2.33
C ALA A 90 -14.42 -4.03 3.85
N GLN A 91 -13.41 -3.49 4.56
CA GLN A 91 -13.38 -3.34 6.02
C GLN A 91 -13.45 -1.88 6.49
N VAL A 92 -13.41 -0.91 5.57
CA VAL A 92 -13.55 0.54 5.85
C VAL A 92 -14.96 1.06 5.61
#